data_AF-A0A0G0N310-F1
#
_entry.id   AF-A0A0G0N310-F1
#
_cell.length_a   1.000
_cell.length_b   1.000
_cell.length_c   1.000
_cell.angle_alpha   90.00
_cell.angle_beta   90.00
_cell.angle_gamma   90.00
#
_symmetry.space_group_name_H-M   'P 1'
#
loop_
_entity.id
_entity.type
_entity.pdbx_description
1 polymer ?
#
loop_
_entity_poly.entity_id
_entity_poly.type
_entity_poly.pdbx_seq_one_letter_code
_entity_poly.pdbx_strand_id
1 'polypeptide(L)'
;MRFTKHSGQNLIEAIVAIAIFGLLLSGGVLSGLRYFDTQLRAQAQTDLAQLANNTFEIIDGIAKNNWASLTVGTHGLILNNNNWEISDTPDLVNNTTRTININTVLRDGSCNLIETGGSADDDSRLITLDLTYTNARGPREKSFNRYFTRWSNPTTCLVRTEAGSLGLDVGTAYIDATKKSLYGIVLRNLGTTVITIDKMTFSWDTEGEITYIKIDGANYWHSTNGIGTPQGSQLSGTELDLVNFVLQPLTSYPLTAVRFDEKVDGATFSIKATMLDTSTVTEVTSPPFVP
;
A
#
# COMPACT_ATOMS: atom_id res chain seq x y z
N MET A 1 48.35 -73.66 -25.70
CA MET A 1 47.71 -72.32 -25.68
C MET A 1 47.09 -72.10 -27.05
N ARG A 2 45.76 -72.25 -27.17
CA ARG A 2 45.04 -72.23 -28.46
C ARG A 2 44.57 -70.79 -28.70
N PHE A 3 45.18 -70.08 -29.64
CA PHE A 3 44.69 -68.78 -30.08
C PHE A 3 43.59 -69.00 -31.13
N THR A 4 42.33 -68.81 -30.74
CA THR A 4 41.22 -68.72 -31.68
C THR A 4 41.32 -67.42 -32.47
N LYS A 5 41.24 -67.50 -33.81
CA LYS A 5 41.40 -66.35 -34.70
C LYS A 5 40.05 -65.60 -34.82
N HIS A 6 39.94 -64.44 -34.16
CA HIS A 6 38.69 -63.64 -34.02
C HIS A 6 38.43 -62.62 -35.15
N SER A 7 38.93 -62.84 -36.38
CA SER A 7 38.94 -61.80 -37.43
C SER A 7 37.55 -61.32 -37.91
N GLY A 8 36.49 -62.12 -37.75
CA GLY A 8 35.11 -61.69 -38.06
C GLY A 8 34.45 -60.89 -36.95
N GLN A 9 34.85 -61.09 -35.69
CA GLN A 9 34.31 -60.40 -34.52
C GLN A 9 34.76 -58.94 -34.48
N ASN A 10 36.02 -58.68 -34.85
CA ASN A 10 36.58 -57.32 -34.92
C ASN A 10 35.89 -56.42 -35.96
N LEU A 11 35.42 -56.97 -37.08
CA LEU A 11 34.71 -56.20 -38.11
C LEU A 11 33.31 -55.78 -37.62
N ILE A 12 32.59 -56.71 -36.99
CA ILE A 12 31.26 -56.43 -36.42
C ILE A 12 31.39 -55.37 -35.31
N GLU A 13 32.39 -55.50 -34.43
CA GLU A 13 32.65 -54.53 -33.37
C GLU A 13 32.95 -53.13 -33.91
N ALA A 14 33.74 -53.02 -35.00
CA ALA A 14 34.02 -51.74 -35.64
C ALA A 14 32.75 -51.10 -36.24
N ILE A 15 31.89 -51.88 -36.91
CA ILE A 15 30.63 -51.37 -37.49
C ILE A 15 29.68 -50.91 -36.38
N VAL A 16 29.55 -51.70 -35.31
CA VAL A 16 28.72 -51.35 -34.15
C VAL A 16 29.25 -50.11 -33.44
N ALA A 17 30.57 -49.99 -33.25
CA ALA A 17 31.19 -48.83 -32.64
C ALA A 17 30.95 -47.54 -33.46
N ILE A 18 31.06 -47.61 -34.79
CA ILE A 18 30.76 -46.47 -35.67
C ILE A 18 29.27 -46.10 -35.61
N ALA A 19 28.37 -47.09 -35.58
CA ALA A 19 26.93 -46.83 -35.48
C ALA A 19 26.57 -46.14 -34.15
N ILE A 20 27.10 -46.62 -33.03
CA ILE A 20 26.89 -46.01 -31.71
C ILE A 20 27.52 -44.61 -31.67
N PHE A 21 28.72 -44.45 -32.20
CA PHE A 21 29.39 -43.15 -32.28
C PHE A 21 28.59 -42.14 -33.11
N GLY A 22 28.04 -42.56 -34.25
CA GLY A 22 27.15 -41.71 -35.07
C GLY A 22 25.88 -41.28 -34.33
N LEU A 23 25.27 -42.19 -33.55
CA LEU A 23 24.12 -41.86 -32.70
C LEU A 23 24.48 -40.87 -31.58
N LEU A 24 25.64 -41.03 -30.95
CA LEU A 24 26.11 -40.10 -29.91
C LEU A 24 26.43 -38.72 -30.48
N LEU A 25 27.10 -38.64 -31.63
CA LEU A 25 27.42 -37.36 -32.27
C LEU A 25 26.16 -36.61 -32.69
N SER A 26 25.22 -37.30 -33.36
CA SER A 26 23.96 -36.67 -33.81
C SER A 26 23.11 -36.21 -32.63
N GLY A 27 23.00 -37.02 -31.57
CA GLY A 27 22.32 -36.64 -30.33
C GLY A 27 22.97 -35.45 -29.63
N GLY A 28 24.30 -35.42 -29.57
CA GLY A 28 25.08 -34.32 -28.98
C GLY A 28 24.90 -33.00 -29.73
N VAL A 29 24.98 -33.01 -31.06
CA VAL A 29 24.80 -31.80 -31.90
C VAL A 29 23.37 -31.26 -31.78
N LEU A 30 22.35 -32.11 -31.87
CA LEU A 30 20.95 -31.69 -31.72
C LEU A 30 20.67 -31.10 -30.34
N SER A 31 21.22 -31.71 -29.29
CA SER A 31 21.08 -31.23 -27.91
C SER A 31 21.77 -29.87 -27.73
N GLY A 32 22.98 -29.71 -28.28
CA GLY A 32 23.70 -28.43 -28.27
C GLY A 32 22.92 -27.32 -28.96
N LEU A 33 22.39 -27.56 -30.16
CA LEU A 33 21.59 -26.57 -30.90
C LEU A 33 20.31 -26.17 -30.14
N ARG A 34 19.63 -27.13 -29.51
CA ARG A 34 18.46 -26.85 -28.66
C ARG A 34 18.82 -26.05 -27.42
N TYR A 35 19.97 -26.32 -26.81
CA TYR A 35 20.47 -25.55 -25.68
C TYR A 35 20.69 -24.08 -26.06
N PHE A 36 21.36 -23.81 -27.20
CA PHE A 36 21.57 -22.44 -27.68
C PHE A 36 20.26 -21.70 -28.00
N ASP A 37 19.31 -22.36 -28.67
CA ASP A 37 17.99 -21.78 -28.96
C ASP A 37 17.20 -21.48 -27.67
N THR A 38 17.31 -22.33 -26.65
CA THR A 38 16.69 -22.08 -25.34
C THR A 38 17.34 -20.90 -24.62
N GLN A 39 18.67 -20.79 -24.66
CA GLN A 39 19.40 -19.68 -24.05
C GLN A 39 19.06 -18.34 -24.71
N LEU A 40 19.04 -18.27 -26.05
CA LEU A 40 18.66 -17.06 -26.77
C LEU A 40 17.23 -16.60 -26.44
N ARG A 41 16.30 -17.55 -26.24
CA ARG A 41 14.93 -17.22 -25.82
C ARG A 41 14.87 -16.73 -24.38
N ALA A 42 15.61 -17.36 -23.48
CA ALA A 42 15.67 -16.93 -22.08
C ALA A 42 16.22 -15.51 -21.97
N GLN A 43 17.25 -15.18 -22.75
CA GLN A 43 17.79 -13.83 -22.85
C GLN A 43 16.74 -12.84 -23.37
N ALA A 44 16.09 -13.13 -24.50
CA ALA A 44 15.05 -12.25 -25.05
C ALA A 44 13.88 -12.02 -24.06
N GLN A 45 13.47 -13.04 -23.29
CA GLN A 45 12.46 -12.85 -22.25
C GLN A 45 12.95 -11.96 -21.10
N THR A 46 14.22 -12.08 -20.72
CA THR A 46 14.85 -11.22 -19.71
C THR A 46 14.88 -9.77 -20.17
N ASP A 47 15.27 -9.53 -21.42
CA ASP A 47 15.36 -8.18 -22.00
C ASP A 47 13.98 -7.52 -22.06
N LEU A 48 12.93 -8.25 -22.46
CA LEU A 48 11.54 -7.74 -22.46
C LEU A 48 11.04 -7.42 -21.05
N ALA A 49 11.38 -8.26 -20.05
CA ALA A 49 11.01 -8.00 -18.67
C ALA A 49 11.73 -6.77 -18.10
N GLN A 50 13.02 -6.57 -18.45
CA GLN A 50 13.77 -5.37 -18.10
C GLN A 50 13.16 -4.12 -18.75
N LEU A 51 12.82 -4.18 -20.04
CA LEU A 51 12.13 -3.09 -20.72
C LEU A 51 10.78 -2.77 -20.07
N ALA A 52 10.03 -3.79 -19.65
CA ALA A 52 8.77 -3.61 -18.94
C ALA A 52 8.96 -2.92 -17.59
N ASN A 53 9.93 -3.36 -16.78
CA ASN A 53 10.22 -2.74 -15.48
C ASN A 53 10.63 -1.28 -15.63
N ASN A 54 11.58 -0.98 -16.52
CA ASN A 54 12.01 0.40 -16.79
C ASN A 54 10.83 1.27 -17.26
N THR A 55 9.94 0.71 -18.09
CA THR A 55 8.73 1.43 -18.53
C THR A 55 7.81 1.75 -17.36
N PHE A 56 7.56 0.79 -16.47
CA PHE A 56 6.72 1.03 -15.29
C PHE A 56 7.35 2.03 -14.32
N GLU A 57 8.68 2.06 -14.17
CA GLU A 57 9.37 3.08 -13.36
C GLU A 57 9.24 4.48 -13.95
N ILE A 58 9.35 4.61 -15.28
CA ILE A 58 9.12 5.89 -15.97
C ILE A 58 7.69 6.36 -15.73
N ILE A 59 6.72 5.47 -15.93
CA ILE A 59 5.29 5.75 -15.72
C ILE A 59 5.01 6.11 -14.26
N ASP A 60 5.65 5.46 -13.29
CA ASP A 60 5.56 5.82 -11.87
C ASP A 60 6.06 7.24 -11.60
N GLY A 61 7.19 7.62 -12.20
CA GLY A 61 7.71 8.99 -12.14
C GLY A 61 6.74 10.02 -12.72
N ILE A 62 6.17 9.72 -13.89
CA ILE A 62 5.14 10.56 -14.54
C ILE A 62 3.90 10.67 -13.64
N ALA A 63 3.42 9.56 -13.10
CA ALA A 63 2.25 9.50 -12.21
C ALA A 63 2.41 10.37 -10.97
N LYS A 64 3.61 10.33 -10.36
CA LYS A 64 3.96 11.11 -9.17
C LYS A 64 4.07 12.60 -9.47
N ASN A 65 4.61 12.97 -10.62
CA ASN A 65 4.77 14.37 -11.03
C ASN A 65 3.45 15.01 -11.46
N ASN A 66 2.68 14.31 -12.30
CA ASN A 66 1.42 14.79 -12.81
C ASN A 66 0.47 13.63 -13.16
N TRP A 67 -0.33 13.20 -12.18
CA TRP A 67 -1.33 12.14 -12.37
C TRP A 67 -2.26 12.37 -13.57
N ALA A 68 -2.61 13.62 -13.87
CA ALA A 68 -3.52 13.95 -14.96
C ALA A 68 -2.93 13.64 -16.36
N SER A 69 -1.62 13.42 -16.47
CA SER A 69 -0.97 12.98 -17.71
C SER A 69 -1.24 11.51 -18.05
N LEU A 70 -1.69 10.70 -17.09
CA LEU A 70 -2.12 9.31 -17.33
C LEU A 70 -3.57 9.27 -17.82
N THR A 71 -3.77 9.87 -19.00
CA THR A 71 -5.05 9.85 -19.71
C THR A 71 -5.38 8.45 -20.20
N VAL A 72 -6.66 8.10 -20.22
CA VAL A 72 -7.11 6.79 -20.70
C VAL A 72 -6.94 6.73 -22.21
N GLY A 73 -6.35 5.66 -22.71
CA GLY A 73 -6.06 5.49 -24.13
C GLY A 73 -4.84 4.63 -24.42
N THR A 74 -4.44 4.63 -25.68
CA THR A 74 -3.26 3.95 -26.20
C THR A 74 -2.16 4.97 -26.45
N HIS A 75 -0.98 4.68 -25.92
CA HIS A 75 0.13 5.63 -25.83
C HIS A 75 1.49 4.97 -26.09
N GLY A 76 2.51 5.80 -26.23
CA GLY A 76 3.92 5.42 -26.09
C GLY A 76 4.61 6.35 -25.09
N LEU A 77 5.94 6.37 -25.12
CA LEU A 77 6.76 7.33 -24.38
C LEU A 77 7.68 8.11 -25.29
N ILE A 78 7.89 9.38 -24.94
CA ILE A 78 8.87 10.27 -25.57
C ILE A 78 9.73 10.94 -24.50
N LEU A 79 11.00 11.20 -24.84
CA LEU A 79 11.92 11.94 -23.98
C LEU A 79 12.05 13.38 -24.52
N ASN A 80 11.48 14.34 -23.81
CA ASN A 80 11.52 15.76 -24.15
C ASN A 80 12.24 16.54 -23.05
N ASN A 81 13.30 17.28 -23.41
CA ASN A 81 14.09 18.09 -22.46
C ASN A 81 14.54 17.32 -21.20
N ASN A 82 15.04 16.09 -21.39
CA ASN A 82 15.43 15.15 -20.32
C ASN A 82 14.28 14.69 -19.39
N ASN A 83 13.03 14.95 -19.73
CA ASN A 83 11.86 14.46 -19.02
C ASN A 83 11.08 13.47 -19.88
N TRP A 84 10.65 12.37 -19.27
CA TRP A 84 9.77 11.41 -19.93
C TRP A 84 8.33 11.92 -19.92
N GLU A 85 7.67 11.80 -21.07
CA GLU A 85 6.29 12.21 -21.29
C GLU A 85 5.52 11.09 -22.01
N ILE A 86 4.22 11.02 -21.75
CA ILE A 86 3.29 10.15 -22.48
C ILE A 86 3.12 10.70 -23.90
N SER A 87 3.25 9.85 -24.92
CA SER A 87 2.97 10.19 -26.32
C SER A 87 1.70 9.52 -26.83
N ASP A 88 1.05 10.10 -27.84
CA ASP A 88 -0.19 9.55 -28.43
C ASP A 88 0.06 8.37 -29.38
N THR A 89 1.32 8.06 -29.66
CA THR A 89 1.71 6.98 -30.57
C THR A 89 2.63 5.99 -29.85
N PRO A 90 2.49 4.67 -30.10
CA PRO A 90 3.47 3.68 -29.69
C PRO A 90 4.88 4.06 -30.14
N ASP A 91 5.87 3.71 -29.33
CA ASP A 91 7.27 4.04 -29.57
C ASP A 91 8.13 2.80 -29.83
N LEU A 92 9.26 2.99 -30.50
CA LEU A 92 10.17 1.90 -30.86
C LEU A 92 11.41 1.93 -29.98
N VAL A 93 11.64 0.87 -29.22
CA VAL A 93 12.83 0.69 -28.37
C VAL A 93 13.53 -0.60 -28.74
N ASN A 94 14.78 -0.53 -29.21
CA ASN A 94 15.60 -1.70 -29.54
C ASN A 94 14.88 -2.74 -30.41
N ASN A 95 14.22 -2.29 -31.48
CA ASN A 95 13.45 -3.14 -32.41
C ASN A 95 12.21 -3.83 -31.78
N THR A 96 11.77 -3.33 -30.63
CA THR A 96 10.51 -3.70 -29.97
C THR A 96 9.58 -2.50 -29.97
N THR A 97 8.40 -2.64 -30.55
CA THR A 97 7.34 -1.63 -30.46
C THR A 97 6.70 -1.75 -29.09
N ARG A 98 6.70 -0.64 -28.35
CA ARG A 98 6.10 -0.49 -27.05
C ARG A 98 4.77 0.25 -27.18
N THR A 99 3.70 -0.39 -26.72
CA THR A 99 2.36 0.18 -26.66
C THR A 99 1.89 0.17 -25.21
N ILE A 100 1.47 1.34 -24.70
CA ILE A 100 0.99 1.52 -23.33
C ILE A 100 -0.51 1.79 -23.39
N ASN A 101 -1.30 0.87 -22.87
CA ASN A 101 -2.74 1.00 -22.75
C ASN A 101 -3.10 1.38 -21.30
N ILE A 102 -3.58 2.61 -21.12
CA ILE A 102 -4.04 3.13 -19.83
C ILE A 102 -5.56 2.95 -19.79
N ASN A 103 -6.03 2.12 -18.86
CA ASN A 103 -7.44 1.82 -18.70
C ASN A 103 -7.98 2.39 -17.39
N THR A 104 -9.26 2.79 -17.42
CA THR A 104 -10.03 3.10 -16.22
C THR A 104 -10.16 1.85 -15.36
N VAL A 105 -10.11 2.05 -14.04
CA VAL A 105 -10.37 1.02 -13.04
C VAL A 105 -11.74 1.28 -12.43
N LEU A 106 -12.52 0.23 -12.16
CA LEU A 106 -13.83 0.33 -11.55
C LEU A 106 -13.81 -0.18 -10.11
N ARG A 107 -14.61 0.44 -9.24
CA ARG A 107 -14.84 -0.01 -7.86
C ARG A 107 -16.31 -0.21 -7.55
N ASP A 108 -16.60 -1.16 -6.67
CA ASP A 108 -17.92 -1.33 -6.06
C ASP A 108 -18.13 -0.33 -4.90
N GLY A 109 -19.33 -0.34 -4.30
CA GLY A 109 -19.66 0.50 -3.14
C GLY A 109 -18.87 0.17 -1.87
N SER A 110 -18.12 -0.93 -1.87
CA SER A 110 -17.23 -1.37 -0.78
C SER A 110 -15.76 -1.10 -1.10
N CYS A 111 -15.47 -0.29 -2.13
CA CYS A 111 -14.13 0.07 -2.56
C CYS A 111 -13.30 -1.11 -3.12
N ASN A 112 -13.90 -2.25 -3.48
CA ASN A 112 -13.18 -3.35 -4.12
C ASN A 112 -13.03 -3.10 -5.62
N LEU A 113 -11.89 -3.49 -6.19
CA LEU A 113 -11.70 -3.47 -7.64
C LEU A 113 -12.61 -4.52 -8.30
N ILE A 114 -13.39 -4.11 -9.29
CA ILE A 114 -14.29 -4.98 -10.05
C ILE A 114 -14.14 -4.74 -11.54
N GLU A 115 -14.45 -5.75 -12.36
CA GLU A 115 -14.30 -5.65 -13.82
C GLU A 115 -15.50 -4.98 -14.50
N THR A 116 -16.71 -5.12 -13.95
CA THR A 116 -17.94 -4.57 -14.52
C THR A 116 -18.93 -4.14 -13.44
N GLY A 117 -19.80 -3.18 -13.74
CA GLY A 117 -20.91 -2.76 -12.85
C GLY A 117 -20.55 -1.76 -11.74
N GLY A 118 -19.31 -1.29 -11.68
CA GLY A 118 -18.82 -0.33 -10.69
C GLY A 118 -18.79 1.12 -11.16
N SER A 119 -18.33 1.99 -10.27
CA SER A 119 -18.01 3.39 -10.57
C SER A 119 -16.54 3.54 -10.95
N ALA A 120 -16.22 4.47 -11.85
CA ALA A 120 -14.84 4.79 -12.19
C ALA A 120 -14.06 5.29 -10.96
N ASP A 121 -12.88 4.74 -10.73
CA ASP A 121 -11.92 5.20 -9.74
C ASP A 121 -10.96 6.19 -10.40
N ASP A 122 -11.10 7.48 -10.08
CA ASP A 122 -10.25 8.54 -10.63
C ASP A 122 -8.81 8.47 -10.10
N ASP A 123 -8.59 7.76 -8.99
CA ASP A 123 -7.30 7.62 -8.33
C ASP A 123 -6.58 6.33 -8.66
N SER A 124 -7.18 5.43 -9.46
CA SER A 124 -6.50 4.23 -9.95
C SER A 124 -6.54 4.10 -11.47
N ARG A 125 -5.44 3.60 -12.05
CA ARG A 125 -5.35 3.27 -13.47
C ARG A 125 -4.75 1.87 -13.62
N LEU A 126 -5.26 1.10 -14.57
CA LEU A 126 -4.67 -0.17 -14.97
C LEU A 126 -3.84 0.09 -16.22
N ILE A 127 -2.53 -0.10 -16.10
CA ILE A 127 -1.61 0.11 -17.22
C ILE A 127 -1.23 -1.26 -17.76
N THR A 128 -1.52 -1.47 -19.03
CA THR A 128 -1.14 -2.66 -19.79
C THR A 128 -0.08 -2.26 -20.81
N LEU A 129 1.06 -2.92 -20.75
CA LEU A 129 2.19 -2.72 -21.63
C LEU A 129 2.28 -3.88 -22.61
N ASP A 130 2.06 -3.60 -23.88
CA ASP A 130 2.17 -4.58 -24.96
C ASP A 130 3.47 -4.34 -25.74
N LEU A 131 4.34 -5.35 -25.74
CA LEU A 131 5.63 -5.32 -26.41
C LEU A 131 5.58 -6.23 -27.65
N THR A 132 5.60 -5.62 -28.83
CA THR A 132 5.61 -6.33 -30.12
C THR A 132 7.01 -6.33 -30.70
N TYR A 133 7.53 -7.51 -31.02
CA TYR A 133 8.89 -7.70 -31.57
C TYR A 133 8.90 -8.77 -32.65
N THR A 134 9.87 -8.72 -33.57
CA THR A 134 10.01 -9.73 -34.64
C THR A 134 11.21 -10.61 -34.37
N ASN A 135 11.05 -11.93 -34.52
CA ASN A 135 12.15 -12.89 -34.48
C ASN A 135 12.16 -13.77 -35.75
N ALA A 136 13.07 -14.75 -35.80
CA ALA A 136 13.21 -15.67 -36.94
C ALA A 136 11.93 -16.47 -37.28
N ARG A 137 10.89 -16.42 -36.45
CA ARG A 137 9.59 -17.08 -36.64
C ARG A 137 8.44 -16.09 -36.88
N GLY A 138 8.74 -14.82 -37.17
CA GLY A 138 7.76 -13.77 -37.41
C GLY A 138 7.49 -12.89 -36.18
N PRO A 139 6.40 -12.10 -36.22
CA PRO A 139 6.03 -11.19 -35.14
C PRO A 139 5.59 -11.95 -33.89
N ARG A 140 5.91 -11.39 -32.74
CA ARG A 140 5.61 -11.88 -31.39
C ARG A 140 5.16 -10.73 -30.52
N GLU A 141 4.36 -11.05 -29.52
CA GLU A 141 3.81 -10.10 -28.57
C GLU A 141 3.99 -10.61 -27.15
N LYS A 142 4.22 -9.70 -26.21
CA LYS A 142 4.28 -9.97 -24.78
C LYS A 142 3.63 -8.83 -24.02
N SER A 143 2.64 -9.16 -23.19
CA SER A 143 1.92 -8.19 -22.37
C SER A 143 2.32 -8.27 -20.89
N PHE A 144 2.39 -7.11 -20.24
CA PHE A 144 2.56 -6.94 -18.80
C PHE A 144 1.51 -5.97 -18.31
N ASN A 145 1.01 -6.12 -17.08
CA ASN A 145 0.09 -5.16 -16.51
C ASN A 145 0.43 -4.82 -15.06
N ARG A 146 0.02 -3.62 -14.63
CA ARG A 146 0.19 -3.14 -13.26
C ARG A 146 -0.85 -2.06 -12.94
N TYR A 147 -1.35 -2.10 -11.72
CA TYR A 147 -2.17 -1.01 -11.18
C TYR A 147 -1.29 0.12 -10.66
N PHE A 148 -1.70 1.35 -10.97
CA PHE A 148 -1.13 2.56 -10.42
C PHE A 148 -2.22 3.26 -9.61
N THR A 149 -1.83 3.86 -8.50
CA THR A 149 -2.76 4.55 -7.60
C THR A 149 -2.16 5.88 -7.15
N ARG A 150 -2.98 6.93 -7.14
CA ARG A 150 -2.63 8.28 -6.71
C ARG A 150 -2.60 8.41 -5.18
N TRP A 151 -1.62 7.76 -4.55
CA TRP A 151 -1.50 7.74 -3.09
C TRP A 151 -1.28 9.12 -2.44
N SER A 152 -0.77 10.10 -3.20
CA SER A 152 -0.47 11.44 -2.66
C SER A 152 -1.71 12.29 -2.41
N ASN A 153 -2.82 12.05 -3.13
CA ASN A 153 -4.07 12.77 -2.94
C ASN A 153 -5.25 11.95 -3.49
N PRO A 154 -5.61 10.83 -2.84
CA PRO A 154 -6.73 10.02 -3.27
C PRO A 154 -8.06 10.74 -2.96
N THR A 155 -8.91 10.87 -3.98
CA THR A 155 -10.23 11.51 -3.92
C THR A 155 -11.39 10.53 -3.74
N THR A 156 -11.21 9.27 -4.17
CA THR A 156 -12.21 8.22 -4.23
C THR A 156 -11.74 7.01 -3.42
N CYS A 157 -12.68 6.34 -2.75
CA CYS A 157 -12.42 5.07 -2.06
C CYS A 157 -11.28 5.11 -1.04
N LEU A 158 -11.18 6.22 -0.30
CA LEU A 158 -10.50 6.23 0.99
C LEU A 158 -11.27 5.24 1.87
N VAL A 159 -10.69 4.09 2.21
CA VAL A 159 -11.15 3.34 3.38
C VAL A 159 -10.84 4.25 4.57
N ARG A 160 -11.76 5.18 4.87
CA ARG A 160 -11.70 5.95 6.09
C ARG A 160 -11.99 4.96 7.18
N THR A 161 -10.94 4.56 7.87
CA THR A 161 -11.09 3.94 9.18
C THR A 161 -11.92 4.88 10.06
N GLU A 162 -12.51 4.35 11.11
CA GLU A 162 -13.24 5.18 12.07
C GLU A 162 -12.38 6.35 12.56
N ALA A 163 -11.07 6.13 12.78
CA ALA A 163 -10.13 7.17 13.19
C ALA A 163 -9.90 8.23 12.11
N GLY A 164 -9.90 7.86 10.83
CA GLY A 164 -9.81 8.80 9.71
C GLY A 164 -11.06 9.69 9.54
N SER A 165 -12.14 9.36 10.26
CA SER A 165 -13.34 10.19 10.37
C SER A 165 -13.43 10.96 11.69
N LEU A 166 -12.53 10.71 12.64
CA LEU A 166 -12.49 11.44 13.91
C LEU A 166 -11.61 12.70 13.78
N GLY A 167 -12.23 13.87 13.89
CA GLY A 167 -11.54 15.13 14.16
C GLY A 167 -11.40 15.33 15.67
N LEU A 168 -10.17 15.30 16.17
CA LEU A 168 -9.85 15.58 17.57
C LEU A 168 -9.33 17.02 17.68
N ASP A 169 -10.20 17.95 18.06
CA ASP A 169 -9.87 19.38 18.10
C ASP A 169 -9.40 19.77 19.50
N VAL A 170 -8.12 20.12 19.60
CA VAL A 170 -7.47 20.57 20.84
C VAL A 170 -7.15 22.08 20.81
N GLY A 171 -7.56 22.81 19.76
CA GLY A 171 -7.18 24.21 19.56
C GLY A 171 -7.76 25.17 20.60
N THR A 172 -8.87 24.78 21.24
CA THR A 172 -9.51 25.52 22.34
C THR A 172 -9.28 24.89 23.70
N ALA A 173 -8.35 23.93 23.81
CA ALA A 173 -8.11 23.25 25.07
C ALA A 173 -7.51 24.21 26.12
N TYR A 174 -7.87 24.03 27.39
CA TYR A 174 -7.36 24.84 28.49
C TYR A 174 -7.43 24.09 29.82
N ILE A 175 -6.61 24.51 30.79
CA ILE A 175 -6.63 24.00 32.17
C ILE A 175 -7.54 24.88 33.03
N ASP A 176 -8.39 24.27 33.85
CA ASP A 176 -9.30 25.00 34.73
C ASP A 176 -8.59 25.79 35.84
N ALA A 177 -9.34 26.66 36.52
CA ALA A 177 -8.81 27.46 37.63
C ALA A 177 -8.31 26.61 38.82
N THR A 178 -8.75 25.35 38.94
CA THR A 178 -8.25 24.43 39.97
C THR A 178 -6.91 23.81 39.61
N LYS A 179 -6.49 23.97 38.34
CA LYS A 179 -5.29 23.40 37.73
C LYS A 179 -5.31 21.88 37.62
N LYS A 180 -6.48 21.26 37.78
CA LYS A 180 -6.63 19.81 37.91
C LYS A 180 -7.49 19.20 36.82
N SER A 181 -7.99 19.98 35.86
CA SER A 181 -8.72 19.41 34.74
C SER A 181 -8.46 20.13 33.42
N LEU A 182 -8.39 19.33 32.36
CA LEU A 182 -8.29 19.76 30.97
C LEU A 182 -9.70 19.82 30.35
N TYR A 183 -10.02 20.97 29.77
CA TYR A 183 -11.29 21.30 29.11
C TYR A 183 -11.03 21.73 27.67
N GLY A 184 -12.11 21.95 26.91
CA GLY A 184 -12.05 22.64 25.62
C GLY A 184 -11.61 21.77 24.44
N ILE A 185 -11.54 20.45 24.64
CA ILE A 185 -11.32 19.48 23.56
C ILE A 185 -12.68 19.13 22.94
N VAL A 186 -12.74 19.06 21.62
CA VAL A 186 -13.95 18.69 20.88
C VAL A 186 -13.69 17.47 20.01
N LEU A 187 -14.52 16.43 20.19
CA LEU A 187 -14.53 15.25 19.34
C LEU A 187 -15.53 15.48 18.21
N ARG A 188 -15.11 15.33 16.96
CA ARG A 188 -15.96 15.56 15.78
C ARG A 188 -15.97 14.32 14.91
N ASN A 189 -17.14 13.81 14.56
CA ASN A 189 -17.24 12.86 13.46
C ASN A 189 -17.36 13.65 12.15
N LEU A 190 -16.29 13.67 11.36
CA LEU A 190 -16.21 14.32 10.05
C LEU A 190 -16.78 13.43 8.93
N GLY A 191 -17.08 12.16 9.23
CA GLY A 191 -17.63 11.18 8.31
C GLY A 191 -19.15 11.18 8.25
N THR A 192 -19.67 10.39 7.30
CA THR A 192 -21.10 10.17 7.07
C THR A 192 -21.63 8.90 7.75
N THR A 193 -20.76 8.11 8.37
CA THR A 193 -21.08 6.89 9.11
C THR A 193 -20.84 7.10 10.60
N VAL A 194 -21.50 6.30 11.43
CA VAL A 194 -21.23 6.26 12.87
C VAL A 194 -19.81 5.75 13.10
N ILE A 195 -19.12 6.29 14.12
CA ILE A 195 -17.82 5.80 14.59
C ILE A 195 -17.85 5.60 16.10
N THR A 196 -17.03 4.70 16.65
CA THR A 196 -17.02 4.39 18.09
C THR A 196 -15.62 4.47 18.66
N ILE A 197 -15.42 5.34 19.66
CA ILE A 197 -14.18 5.36 20.45
C ILE A 197 -14.26 4.22 21.47
N ASP A 198 -13.37 3.26 21.33
CA ASP A 198 -13.21 2.12 22.25
C ASP A 198 -12.29 2.50 23.41
N LYS A 199 -11.14 3.11 23.10
CA LYS A 199 -10.12 3.44 24.09
C LYS A 199 -9.53 4.82 23.91
N MET A 200 -9.02 5.40 24.99
CA MET A 200 -8.22 6.62 24.94
C MET A 200 -6.97 6.49 25.80
N THR A 201 -5.87 7.07 25.33
CA THR A 201 -4.64 7.24 26.09
C THR A 201 -4.37 8.72 26.20
N PHE A 202 -4.22 9.19 27.45
CA PHE A 202 -3.77 10.54 27.75
C PHE A 202 -2.36 10.47 28.29
N SER A 203 -1.46 11.26 27.73
CA SER A 203 -0.09 11.43 28.22
C SER A 203 0.14 12.89 28.56
N TRP A 204 0.73 13.14 29.72
CA TRP A 204 1.18 14.45 30.21
C TRP A 204 2.55 14.34 30.87
N ASP A 205 3.25 15.47 30.99
CA ASP A 205 4.64 15.59 31.45
C ASP A 205 4.79 16.18 32.87
N THR A 206 3.69 16.33 33.62
CA THR A 206 3.66 16.73 35.03
C THR A 206 3.29 15.57 35.96
N GLU A 207 3.43 15.78 37.27
CA GLU A 207 2.91 14.84 38.28
C GLU A 207 1.37 14.79 38.27
N GLY A 208 0.82 13.71 38.82
CA GLY A 208 -0.61 13.45 38.91
C GLY A 208 -1.06 12.25 38.10
N GLU A 209 -2.21 11.72 38.49
CA GLU A 209 -2.90 10.59 37.90
C GLU A 209 -4.28 11.02 37.39
N ILE A 210 -4.70 10.47 36.25
CA ILE A 210 -6.03 10.70 35.71
C ILE A 210 -7.08 9.95 36.54
N THR A 211 -8.21 10.61 36.81
CA THR A 211 -9.28 10.12 37.70
C THR A 211 -10.60 9.91 36.99
N TYR A 212 -10.95 10.75 36.01
CA TYR A 212 -12.10 10.49 35.14
C TYR A 212 -12.00 11.23 33.80
N ILE A 213 -12.76 10.73 32.83
CA ILE A 213 -13.01 11.34 31.53
C ILE A 213 -14.51 11.53 31.35
N LYS A 214 -14.91 12.75 31.03
CA LYS A 214 -16.29 13.10 30.67
C LYS A 214 -16.41 13.53 29.23
N ILE A 215 -17.41 12.99 28.55
CA ILE A 215 -17.82 13.37 27.21
C ILE A 215 -19.30 13.76 27.28
N ASP A 216 -19.64 14.93 26.76
CA ASP A 216 -21.00 15.49 26.81
C ASP A 216 -21.64 15.43 28.22
N GLY A 217 -20.84 15.75 29.25
CA GLY A 217 -21.25 15.76 30.66
C GLY A 217 -21.33 14.41 31.37
N ALA A 218 -21.29 13.28 30.65
CA ALA A 218 -21.35 11.93 31.24
C ALA A 218 -19.95 11.30 31.40
N ASN A 219 -19.76 10.44 32.40
CA ASN A 219 -18.50 9.69 32.58
C ASN A 219 -18.41 8.56 31.57
N TYR A 220 -17.29 8.46 30.87
CA TYR A 220 -16.98 7.36 29.94
C TYR A 220 -15.81 6.50 30.40
N TRP A 221 -15.01 7.03 31.33
CA TRP A 221 -14.07 6.30 32.16
C TRP A 221 -13.97 7.00 33.52
N HIS A 222 -13.89 6.24 34.61
CA HIS A 222 -13.70 6.81 35.94
C HIS A 222 -13.09 5.78 36.89
N SER A 223 -12.14 6.25 37.70
CA SER A 223 -11.27 5.44 38.56
C SER A 223 -11.97 4.60 39.64
N THR A 224 -13.19 4.94 40.09
CA THR A 224 -13.78 4.32 41.30
C THR A 224 -15.25 3.93 41.17
N ASN A 225 -15.94 4.30 40.10
CA ASN A 225 -17.38 4.06 39.95
C ASN A 225 -17.70 2.85 39.04
N GLY A 226 -16.69 2.10 38.60
CA GLY A 226 -16.84 0.93 37.74
C GLY A 226 -17.05 1.22 36.25
N ILE A 227 -16.98 2.49 35.81
CA ILE A 227 -17.09 2.86 34.40
C ILE A 227 -15.72 2.80 33.73
N GLY A 228 -15.58 1.95 32.72
CA GLY A 228 -14.34 1.73 31.98
C GLY A 228 -13.30 0.91 32.74
N THR A 229 -12.17 0.61 32.11
CA THR A 229 -11.03 -0.07 32.74
C THR A 229 -9.71 0.56 32.30
N PRO A 230 -8.60 0.39 33.04
CA PRO A 230 -8.48 -0.15 34.39
C PRO A 230 -9.18 0.73 35.44
N GLN A 231 -9.49 0.14 36.60
CA GLN A 231 -9.97 0.86 37.79
C GLN A 231 -8.78 1.39 38.61
N GLY A 232 -9.03 2.39 39.45
CA GLY A 232 -8.00 3.18 40.13
C GLY A 232 -7.59 4.39 39.31
N SER A 233 -6.98 5.37 39.98
CA SER A 233 -6.31 6.48 39.28
C SER A 233 -5.16 5.92 38.42
N GLN A 234 -4.91 6.52 37.26
CA GLN A 234 -3.96 5.97 36.29
C GLN A 234 -2.85 6.96 35.95
N LEU A 235 -1.66 6.41 35.73
CA LEU A 235 -0.48 7.18 35.33
C LEU A 235 -0.61 7.66 33.87
N SER A 236 0.16 8.70 33.56
CA SER A 236 0.38 9.20 32.20
C SER A 236 0.73 8.07 31.22
N GLY A 237 0.08 8.07 30.05
CA GLY A 237 0.30 7.10 28.98
C GLY A 237 -0.42 5.76 29.16
N THR A 238 -1.22 5.58 30.22
CA THR A 238 -2.04 4.37 30.39
C THR A 238 -3.17 4.34 29.36
N GLU A 239 -3.37 3.18 28.71
CA GLU A 239 -4.54 2.93 27.85
C GLU A 239 -5.77 2.73 28.72
N LEU A 240 -6.77 3.59 28.54
CA LEU A 240 -8.05 3.55 29.22
C LEU A 240 -9.09 2.99 28.25
N ASP A 241 -9.68 1.87 28.62
CA ASP A 241 -10.82 1.26 27.95
C ASP A 241 -12.09 1.97 28.40
N LEU A 242 -12.74 2.68 27.48
CA LEU A 242 -13.93 3.47 27.76
C LEU A 242 -15.16 2.58 27.64
N VAL A 243 -16.28 3.02 28.22
CA VAL A 243 -17.57 2.49 27.79
C VAL A 243 -17.86 3.02 26.39
N ASN A 244 -17.47 2.26 25.35
CA ASN A 244 -17.68 2.53 23.92
C ASN A 244 -18.51 3.80 23.61
N PHE A 245 -17.82 4.88 23.24
CA PHE A 245 -18.49 6.16 22.95
C PHE A 245 -18.80 6.28 21.47
N VAL A 246 -20.09 6.34 21.14
CA VAL A 246 -20.60 6.37 19.77
C VAL A 246 -20.80 7.80 19.29
N LEU A 247 -20.07 8.21 18.25
CA LEU A 247 -20.22 9.52 17.61
C LEU A 247 -21.13 9.42 16.39
N GLN A 248 -22.24 10.15 16.42
CA GLN A 248 -23.15 10.26 15.27
C GLN A 248 -22.48 10.99 14.09
N PRO A 249 -22.83 10.66 12.83
CA PRO A 249 -22.28 11.31 11.64
C PRO A 249 -22.37 12.84 11.71
N LEU A 250 -21.33 13.52 11.23
CA LEU A 250 -21.29 15.00 11.11
C LEU A 250 -21.60 15.75 12.41
N THR A 251 -21.44 15.11 13.57
CA THR A 251 -21.78 15.64 14.89
C THR A 251 -20.52 15.89 15.72
N SER A 252 -20.60 16.86 16.63
CA SER A 252 -19.51 17.22 17.55
C SER A 252 -19.93 17.03 19.00
N TYR A 253 -19.02 16.51 19.82
CA TYR A 253 -19.22 16.27 21.25
C TYR A 253 -18.08 16.90 22.04
N PRO A 254 -18.38 17.70 23.08
CA PRO A 254 -17.34 18.26 23.92
C PRO A 254 -16.79 17.17 24.84
N LEU A 255 -15.47 17.01 24.87
CA LEU A 255 -14.83 16.30 25.96
C LEU A 255 -14.83 17.26 27.16
N THR A 256 -15.87 17.10 27.99
CA THR A 256 -16.29 18.08 28.98
C THR A 256 -15.31 18.17 30.13
N ALA A 257 -14.55 17.12 30.45
CA ALA A 257 -13.45 17.21 31.41
C ALA A 257 -12.55 15.97 31.33
N VAL A 258 -11.23 16.18 31.38
CA VAL A 258 -10.25 15.18 31.80
C VAL A 258 -9.74 15.62 33.17
N ARG A 259 -9.96 14.82 34.22
CA ARG A 259 -9.62 15.23 35.60
C ARG A 259 -8.41 14.48 36.12
N PHE A 260 -7.56 15.21 36.84
CA PHE A 260 -6.39 14.71 37.54
C PHE A 260 -6.53 14.87 39.06
N ASP A 261 -5.82 14.05 39.83
CA ASP A 261 -5.77 14.15 41.28
C ASP A 261 -4.82 15.26 41.77
N GLU A 262 -3.75 15.54 41.03
CA GLU A 262 -2.81 16.63 41.25
C GLU A 262 -2.91 17.75 40.21
N LYS A 263 -2.16 18.83 40.44
CA LYS A 263 -2.10 19.96 39.52
C LYS A 263 -1.27 19.63 38.29
N VAL A 264 -1.82 19.93 37.12
CA VAL A 264 -1.23 19.69 35.79
C VAL A 264 -1.06 20.98 34.99
N ASP A 265 -1.05 22.15 35.67
CA ASP A 265 -0.71 23.40 35.00
C ASP A 265 0.75 23.36 34.53
N GLY A 266 0.99 23.91 33.35
CA GLY A 266 2.30 23.82 32.73
C GLY A 266 2.53 22.51 31.95
N ALA A 267 1.56 21.60 31.88
CA ALA A 267 1.72 20.34 31.16
C ALA A 267 1.50 20.45 29.65
N THR A 268 2.20 19.61 28.90
CA THR A 268 1.92 19.29 27.49
C THR A 268 1.18 17.96 27.43
N PHE A 269 0.03 17.93 26.75
CA PHE A 269 -0.80 16.74 26.62
C PHE A 269 -0.68 16.13 25.23
N SER A 270 -0.64 14.80 25.18
CA SER A 270 -0.91 14.00 23.99
C SER A 270 -2.13 13.13 24.23
N ILE A 271 -3.04 13.12 23.27
CA ILE A 271 -4.29 12.38 23.34
C ILE A 271 -4.33 11.44 22.15
N LYS A 272 -4.41 10.14 22.43
CA LYS A 272 -4.63 9.11 21.42
C LYS A 272 -6.00 8.50 21.62
N ALA A 273 -6.82 8.47 20.59
CA ALA A 273 -8.06 7.70 20.56
C ALA A 273 -7.87 6.45 19.71
N THR A 274 -8.36 5.32 20.20
CA THR A 274 -8.44 4.04 19.51
C THR A 274 -9.90 3.71 19.29
N MET A 275 -10.25 3.42 18.05
CA MET A 275 -11.62 3.14 17.64
C MET A 275 -11.94 1.66 17.74
N LEU A 276 -13.21 1.28 17.60
CA LEU A 276 -13.65 -0.11 17.66
C LEU A 276 -13.07 -0.96 16.51
N ASP A 277 -12.81 -0.34 15.35
CA ASP A 277 -12.11 -0.96 14.22
C ASP A 277 -10.58 -1.05 14.44
N THR A 278 -10.09 -0.73 15.64
CA THR A 278 -8.67 -0.69 16.06
C THR A 278 -7.83 0.41 15.43
N SER A 279 -8.40 1.24 14.55
CA SER A 279 -7.69 2.40 14.01
C SER A 279 -7.48 3.47 15.08
N THR A 280 -6.43 4.29 14.92
CA THR A 280 -6.04 5.26 15.96
C THR A 280 -5.78 6.64 15.39
N VAL A 281 -6.13 7.69 16.15
CA VAL A 281 -5.74 9.09 15.88
C VAL A 281 -5.02 9.63 17.11
N THR A 282 -3.99 10.45 16.91
CA THR A 282 -3.23 11.09 18.00
C THR A 282 -3.12 12.58 17.73
N GLU A 283 -3.42 13.40 18.73
CA GLU A 283 -3.24 14.84 18.70
C GLU A 283 -2.46 15.31 19.91
N VAL A 284 -1.69 16.38 19.73
CA VAL A 284 -0.84 16.95 20.78
C VAL A 284 -1.26 18.39 21.01
N THR A 285 -1.49 18.75 22.26
CA THR A 285 -1.77 20.13 22.63
C THR A 285 -0.51 20.98 22.50
N SER A 286 -0.65 22.25 22.12
CA SER A 286 0.46 23.21 22.07
C SER A 286 1.14 23.40 23.43
N PRO A 287 2.43 23.84 23.47
CA PRO A 287 3.23 23.99 24.70
C PRO A 287 2.61 24.97 25.72
N PRO A 288 3.09 24.96 26.97
CA PRO A 288 2.33 24.52 28.13
C PRO A 288 1.15 25.44 28.48
N PHE A 289 0.04 24.82 28.91
CA PHE A 289 -1.13 25.56 29.37
C PHE A 289 -0.80 26.29 30.68
N VAL A 290 -0.82 27.62 30.61
CA VAL A 290 -0.78 28.51 31.76
C VAL A 290 -2.21 29.01 32.00
N PRO A 291 -2.73 28.96 33.24
CA PRO A 291 -4.09 29.42 33.57
C PRO A 291 -4.37 30.86 33.15
#